data_AF-A0A3A9VC23-F1
#
_entry.id   AF-A0A3A9VC23-F1
#
_cell.length_a   1.000
_cell.length_b   1.000
_cell.length_c   1.000
_cell.angle_alpha   90.00
_cell.angle_beta   90.00
_cell.angle_gamma   90.00
#
_symmetry.space_group_name_H-M   'P 1'
#
loop_
_entity.id
_entity.type
_entity.pdbx_description
1 polymer ?
#
loop_
_entity_poly.entity_id
_entity_poly.type
_entity_poly.pdbx_seq_one_letter_code
_entity_poly.pdbx_strand_id
1 'polypeptide(L)'
;MGIFDFLNSKPSVEKLTKKLVNFVYDSVQTEKGVRVEDALCVMSTILAERCIKIAGEFSIYKHNFKPGSAIFSEKINKILVGSVAVENWNELPEDAIFSKIKRKIDSHFSKKPFPALTKIFEGFAKNIGESEWGNISLSVPNENKPSILPLQAGYETRKYVDDTINLESDEKTLRIVINAICRILIDTKMALDSSIALTLVFEIINGMSKTATMTDEKMKELQAEIEK
;
A
#
# COMPACT_ATOMS: atom_id res chain seq x y z
N MET A 1 33.53 -2.04 -23.98
CA MET A 1 32.37 -2.29 -23.10
C MET A 1 31.75 -3.60 -23.52
N GLY A 2 32.10 -4.66 -22.81
CA GLY A 2 31.90 -6.04 -23.25
C GLY A 2 30.54 -6.60 -22.85
N ILE A 3 30.14 -7.69 -23.52
CA ILE A 3 28.90 -8.47 -23.33
C ILE A 3 28.68 -8.88 -21.86
N PHE A 4 29.74 -8.93 -21.04
CA PHE A 4 29.69 -9.22 -19.61
C PHE A 4 29.07 -8.10 -18.74
N ASP A 5 29.16 -6.83 -19.13
CA ASP A 5 28.51 -5.73 -18.40
C ASP A 5 26.98 -5.73 -18.60
N PHE A 6 26.50 -6.33 -19.69
CA PHE A 6 25.07 -6.45 -20.00
C PHE A 6 24.37 -7.46 -19.06
N LEU A 7 25.07 -8.53 -18.66
CA LEU A 7 24.55 -9.58 -17.79
C LEU A 7 24.49 -9.17 -16.30
N ASN A 8 25.24 -8.14 -15.90
CA ASN A 8 25.24 -7.58 -14.53
C ASN A 8 24.39 -6.31 -14.39
N SER A 9 23.64 -5.92 -15.42
CA SER A 9 22.77 -4.75 -15.34
C SER A 9 21.61 -5.00 -14.37
N LYS A 10 21.50 -4.15 -13.33
CA LYS A 10 20.36 -4.21 -12.41
C LYS A 10 19.04 -4.07 -13.19
N PRO A 11 17.97 -4.79 -12.81
CA PRO A 11 16.69 -4.70 -13.51
C PRO A 11 16.17 -3.26 -13.60
N SER A 12 15.59 -2.89 -14.74
CA SER A 12 14.98 -1.56 -14.91
C SER A 12 13.77 -1.38 -14.00
N VAL A 13 13.43 -0.13 -13.67
CA VAL A 13 12.22 0.22 -12.89
C VAL A 13 10.97 -0.37 -13.52
N GLU A 14 10.84 -0.35 -14.85
CA GLU A 14 9.70 -0.94 -15.55
C GLU A 14 9.64 -2.47 -15.39
N LYS A 15 10.79 -3.15 -15.47
CA LYS A 15 10.87 -4.61 -15.27
C LYS A 15 10.46 -4.99 -13.85
N LEU A 16 10.96 -4.26 -12.85
CA LEU A 16 10.59 -4.48 -11.44
C LEU A 16 9.13 -4.13 -11.17
N THR A 17 8.61 -3.07 -11.80
CA THR A 17 7.18 -2.69 -11.71
C THR A 17 6.30 -3.83 -12.22
N LYS A 18 6.55 -4.34 -13.43
CA LYS A 18 5.82 -5.50 -13.99
C LYS A 18 5.93 -6.73 -13.09
N LYS A 19 7.13 -7.00 -12.57
CA LYS A 19 7.39 -8.13 -11.70
C LYS A 19 6.60 -8.04 -10.38
N LEU A 20 6.47 -6.84 -9.81
CA LEU A 20 5.66 -6.61 -8.62
C LEU A 20 4.16 -6.73 -8.91
N VAL A 21 3.68 -6.18 -10.03
CA VAL A 21 2.28 -6.32 -10.45
C VAL A 21 1.89 -7.79 -10.63
N ASN A 22 2.72 -8.56 -11.34
CA ASN A 22 2.48 -10.00 -11.52
C ASN A 22 2.45 -10.73 -10.19
N PHE A 23 3.43 -10.47 -9.31
CA PHE A 23 3.44 -11.08 -7.97
C PHE A 23 2.16 -10.79 -7.19
N VAL A 24 1.64 -9.55 -7.23
CA VAL A 24 0.39 -9.21 -6.56
C VAL A 24 -0.77 -10.02 -7.14
N TYR A 25 -0.93 -10.06 -8.47
CA TYR A 25 -1.99 -10.84 -9.09
C TYR A 25 -1.87 -12.34 -8.79
N ASP A 26 -0.66 -12.89 -8.89
CA ASP A 26 -0.39 -14.30 -8.59
C ASP A 26 -0.71 -14.62 -7.11
N SER A 27 -0.41 -13.69 -6.20
CA SER A 27 -0.66 -13.89 -4.75
C SER A 27 -2.14 -13.92 -4.38
N VAL A 28 -3.02 -13.36 -5.20
CA VAL A 28 -4.48 -13.31 -4.96
C VAL A 28 -5.28 -14.11 -5.99
N GLN A 29 -4.61 -14.85 -6.87
CA GLN A 29 -5.23 -15.66 -7.90
C GLN A 29 -5.98 -16.83 -7.28
N THR A 30 -7.24 -17.01 -7.67
CA THR A 30 -8.05 -18.18 -7.31
C THR A 30 -8.53 -18.92 -8.56
N GLU A 31 -9.18 -20.07 -8.41
CA GLU A 31 -9.83 -20.77 -9.53
C GLU A 31 -10.88 -19.90 -10.26
N LYS A 32 -11.47 -18.93 -9.55
CA LYS A 32 -12.49 -18.02 -10.09
C LYS A 32 -11.90 -16.75 -10.73
N GLY A 33 -10.58 -16.61 -10.74
CA GLY A 33 -9.89 -15.40 -11.17
C GLY A 33 -9.30 -14.59 -10.01
N VAL A 34 -8.94 -13.35 -10.32
CA VAL A 34 -8.44 -12.35 -9.38
C VAL A 34 -9.59 -11.46 -8.91
N ARG A 35 -9.75 -11.34 -7.60
CA ARG A 35 -10.61 -10.31 -7.01
C ARG A 35 -9.83 -8.99 -6.95
N VAL A 36 -10.38 -7.94 -7.57
CA VAL A 36 -9.69 -6.65 -7.71
C VAL A 36 -9.41 -6.01 -6.35
N GLU A 37 -10.38 -6.09 -5.44
CA GLU A 37 -10.27 -5.55 -4.09
C GLU A 37 -9.07 -6.15 -3.31
N ASP A 38 -8.82 -7.45 -3.48
CA ASP A 38 -7.70 -8.14 -2.85
C ASP A 38 -6.36 -7.71 -3.44
N ALA A 39 -6.27 -7.60 -4.78
CA ALA A 39 -5.07 -7.09 -5.44
C ALA A 39 -4.75 -5.64 -5.01
N LEU A 40 -5.76 -4.77 -4.94
CA LEU A 40 -5.61 -3.40 -4.45
C LEU A 40 -5.20 -3.39 -2.97
N CYS A 41 -5.79 -4.23 -2.13
CA CYS A 41 -5.43 -4.34 -0.72
C CYS A 41 -3.97 -4.71 -0.51
N VAL A 42 -3.49 -5.76 -1.18
CA VAL A 42 -2.09 -6.19 -1.11
C VAL A 42 -1.16 -5.08 -1.58
N MET A 43 -1.42 -4.50 -2.76
CA MET A 43 -0.55 -3.48 -3.35
C MET A 43 -0.55 -2.17 -2.54
N SER A 44 -1.69 -1.73 -2.03
CA SER A 44 -1.80 -0.55 -1.15
C SER A 44 -1.08 -0.76 0.17
N THR A 45 -1.12 -1.96 0.73
CA THR A 45 -0.39 -2.31 1.96
C THR A 45 1.12 -2.29 1.73
N ILE A 46 1.62 -2.86 0.62
CA ILE A 46 3.04 -2.78 0.26
C ILE A 46 3.49 -1.31 0.18
N LEU A 47 2.69 -0.44 -0.43
CA LEU A 47 2.97 0.99 -0.49
C LEU A 47 2.96 1.65 0.90
N ALA A 48 2.01 1.29 1.75
CA ALA A 48 1.93 1.77 3.12
C ALA A 48 3.19 1.42 3.93
N GLU A 49 3.69 0.18 3.85
CA GLU A 49 4.94 -0.22 4.51
C GLU A 49 6.15 0.54 3.97
N ARG A 50 6.21 0.81 2.66
CA ARG A 50 7.28 1.65 2.10
C ARG A 50 7.20 3.08 2.61
N CYS A 51 6.00 3.62 2.83
CA CYS A 51 5.84 4.93 3.46
C CYS A 51 6.37 4.92 4.90
N ILE A 52 6.12 3.86 5.68
CA ILE A 52 6.67 3.71 7.04
C ILE A 52 8.21 3.71 7.01
N LYS A 53 8.82 2.92 6.10
CA LYS A 53 10.28 2.87 5.96
C LYS A 53 10.89 4.25 5.64
N ILE A 54 10.30 4.96 4.68
CA ILE A 54 10.77 6.30 4.28
C ILE A 54 10.56 7.33 5.41
N ALA A 55 9.46 7.23 6.16
CA ALA A 55 9.22 8.11 7.31
C ALA A 55 10.24 7.89 8.44
N GLY A 56 10.69 6.65 8.62
CA GLY A 56 11.57 6.26 9.72
C GLY A 56 10.95 6.50 11.10
N GLU A 57 9.61 6.48 11.20
CA GLU A 57 8.90 6.66 12.48
C GLU A 57 9.07 5.43 13.38
N PHE A 58 8.96 4.24 12.78
CA PHE A 58 9.21 2.96 13.43
C PHE A 58 9.70 1.95 12.38
N SER A 59 10.36 0.89 12.83
CA SER A 59 10.81 -0.18 11.93
C SER A 59 9.70 -1.19 11.71
N ILE A 60 9.37 -1.49 10.45
CA ILE A 60 8.42 -2.54 10.08
C ILE A 60 8.89 -3.96 10.44
N TYR A 61 10.18 -4.12 10.79
CA TYR A 61 10.77 -5.41 11.16
C TYR A 61 10.85 -5.59 12.68
N LYS A 62 10.99 -4.49 13.43
CA LYS A 62 11.21 -4.55 14.87
C LYS A 62 10.66 -3.31 15.56
N HIS A 63 9.62 -3.51 16.37
CA HIS A 63 9.04 -2.49 17.23
C HIS A 63 8.34 -3.14 18.43
N ASN A 64 8.09 -2.34 19.47
CA ASN A 64 7.42 -2.82 20.69
C ASN A 64 5.90 -2.57 20.69
N PHE A 65 5.35 -2.00 19.61
CA PHE A 65 3.91 -1.79 19.48
C PHE A 65 3.17 -3.12 19.29
N LYS A 66 1.93 -3.19 19.79
CA LYS A 66 1.03 -4.32 19.53
C LYS A 66 0.66 -4.33 18.04
N PRO A 67 0.83 -5.44 17.30
CA PRO A 67 0.43 -5.49 15.89
C PRO A 67 -1.03 -5.09 15.71
N GLY A 68 -1.29 -4.26 14.69
CA GLY A 68 -2.61 -3.70 14.42
C GLY A 68 -2.95 -2.44 15.24
N SER A 69 -2.13 -2.02 16.21
CA SER A 69 -2.39 -0.77 16.95
C SER A 69 -2.13 0.46 16.08
N ALA A 70 -2.95 1.49 16.22
CA ALA A 70 -2.75 2.76 15.54
C ALA A 70 -1.47 3.48 16.02
N ILE A 71 -0.78 4.14 15.10
CA ILE A 71 0.42 4.95 15.29
C ILE A 71 0.17 6.31 14.64
N PHE A 72 0.15 7.37 15.44
CA PHE A 72 0.04 8.73 14.94
C PHE A 72 1.42 9.25 14.53
N SER A 73 1.56 9.67 13.27
CA SER A 73 2.82 10.20 12.74
C SER A 73 2.59 11.36 11.79
N GLU A 74 3.15 12.51 12.16
CA GLU A 74 3.21 13.69 11.29
C GLU A 74 4.12 13.46 10.09
N LYS A 75 5.20 12.67 10.25
CA LYS A 75 6.12 12.33 9.15
C LYS A 75 5.40 11.55 8.05
N ILE A 76 4.57 10.58 8.44
CA ILE A 76 3.76 9.81 7.51
C ILE A 76 2.72 10.71 6.83
N ASN A 77 2.01 11.56 7.57
CA ASN A 77 1.09 12.55 6.97
C ASN A 77 1.81 13.43 5.94
N LYS A 78 2.99 13.94 6.28
CA LYS A 78 3.80 14.77 5.39
C LYS A 78 4.22 14.05 4.10
N ILE A 79 4.54 12.75 4.18
CA ILE A 79 4.85 11.94 2.99
C ILE A 79 3.60 11.74 2.12
N LEU A 80 2.46 11.47 2.73
CA LEU A 80 1.23 11.17 1.99
C LEU A 80 0.67 12.39 1.27
N VAL A 81 0.58 13.54 1.95
CA VAL A 81 -0.13 14.74 1.46
C VAL A 81 0.67 16.05 1.52
N GLY A 82 1.91 16.03 2.02
CA GLY A 82 2.74 17.22 2.18
C GLY A 82 2.59 17.91 3.53
N SER A 83 3.36 18.99 3.74
CA SER A 83 3.43 19.71 5.02
C SER A 83 2.22 20.59 5.30
N VAL A 84 1.43 20.92 4.27
CA VAL A 84 0.26 21.80 4.38
C VAL A 84 -0.97 20.97 4.06
N ALA A 85 -1.94 20.97 4.99
CA ALA A 85 -3.22 20.32 4.75
C ALA A 85 -3.99 21.09 3.67
N VAL A 86 -4.38 20.38 2.61
CA VAL A 86 -5.21 20.91 1.52
C VAL A 86 -6.44 20.03 1.35
N GLU A 87 -7.56 20.62 0.95
CA GLU A 87 -8.80 19.88 0.70
C GLU A 87 -8.88 19.38 -0.75
N ASN A 88 -8.23 20.12 -1.66
CA ASN A 88 -8.28 19.87 -3.09
C ASN A 88 -7.07 19.05 -3.54
N TRP A 89 -7.33 17.93 -4.22
CA TRP A 89 -6.30 17.07 -4.79
C TRP A 89 -5.32 17.77 -5.72
N ASN A 90 -5.75 18.83 -6.42
CA ASN A 90 -4.90 19.57 -7.35
C ASN A 90 -3.91 20.51 -6.64
N GLU A 91 -4.06 20.71 -5.34
CA GLU A 91 -3.18 21.55 -4.51
C GLU A 91 -2.15 20.72 -3.74
N LEU A 92 -2.18 19.38 -3.87
CA LEU A 92 -1.20 18.50 -3.23
C LEU A 92 0.20 18.73 -3.81
N PRO A 93 1.24 18.85 -2.96
CA PRO A 93 2.63 18.96 -3.41
C PRO A 93 3.03 17.82 -4.35
N GLU A 94 3.85 18.11 -5.36
CA GLU A 94 4.21 17.13 -6.39
C GLU A 94 4.96 15.90 -5.87
N ASP A 95 5.68 16.07 -4.77
CA ASP A 95 6.47 15.04 -4.12
C ASP A 95 5.64 14.13 -3.19
N ALA A 96 4.43 14.55 -2.82
CA ALA A 96 3.51 13.78 -2.00
C ALA A 96 3.04 12.49 -2.72
N ILE A 97 2.90 11.39 -1.98
CA ILE A 97 2.52 10.09 -2.56
C ILE A 97 1.16 10.15 -3.25
N PHE A 98 0.19 10.80 -2.62
CA PHE A 98 -1.16 10.92 -3.17
C PHE A 98 -1.17 11.72 -4.47
N SER A 99 -0.37 12.79 -4.55
CA SER A 99 -0.17 13.58 -5.78
C SER A 99 0.48 12.76 -6.89
N LYS A 100 1.54 12.00 -6.56
CA LYS A 100 2.24 11.11 -7.51
C LYS A 100 1.31 10.05 -8.11
N ILE A 101 0.45 9.44 -7.29
CA ILE A 101 -0.55 8.49 -7.77
C ILE A 101 -1.56 9.20 -8.67
N LYS A 102 -2.20 10.28 -8.18
CA LYS A 102 -3.20 11.03 -8.93
C LYS A 102 -2.68 11.42 -10.30
N ARG A 103 -1.54 12.11 -10.39
CA ARG A 103 -0.99 12.61 -11.66
C ARG A 103 -0.75 11.50 -12.69
N LYS A 104 -0.44 10.28 -12.24
CA LYS A 104 -0.19 9.13 -13.14
C LYS A 104 -1.47 8.50 -13.68
N ILE A 105 -2.58 8.62 -12.95
CA ILE A 105 -3.81 7.92 -13.28
C ILE A 105 -4.96 8.84 -13.71
N ASP A 106 -4.88 10.14 -13.43
CA ASP A 106 -5.99 11.11 -13.61
C ASP A 106 -6.60 11.05 -15.01
N SER A 107 -5.76 11.00 -16.05
CA SER A 107 -6.16 10.92 -17.45
C SER A 107 -6.83 9.59 -17.84
N HIS A 108 -6.71 8.55 -17.02
CA HIS A 108 -7.27 7.22 -17.28
C HIS A 108 -8.68 7.05 -16.70
N PHE A 109 -9.13 7.98 -15.86
CA PHE A 109 -10.39 7.91 -15.14
C PHE A 109 -11.37 9.00 -15.61
N SER A 110 -12.62 8.62 -15.83
CA SER A 110 -13.69 9.57 -16.17
C SER A 110 -14.43 10.03 -14.90
N LYS A 111 -14.88 11.30 -14.85
CA LYS A 111 -15.68 11.91 -13.76
C LYS A 111 -15.03 11.87 -12.37
N LYS A 112 -14.04 12.73 -12.11
CA LYS A 112 -13.44 13.04 -10.77
C LYS A 112 -13.69 11.98 -9.67
N PRO A 113 -13.21 10.73 -9.83
CA PRO A 113 -13.60 9.63 -8.93
C PRO A 113 -12.84 9.63 -7.60
N PHE A 114 -12.04 10.66 -7.35
CA PHE A 114 -11.21 10.75 -6.15
C PHE A 114 -12.09 11.08 -4.93
N PRO A 115 -11.93 10.35 -3.81
CA PRO A 115 -12.63 10.68 -2.57
C PRO A 115 -12.18 12.05 -2.04
N ALA A 116 -12.98 12.69 -1.20
CA ALA A 116 -12.52 13.89 -0.50
C ALA A 116 -11.30 13.57 0.38
N LEU A 117 -10.25 14.40 0.31
CA LEU A 117 -9.00 14.16 1.07
C LEU A 117 -9.29 14.02 2.57
N THR A 118 -10.10 14.92 3.12
CA THR A 118 -10.50 14.91 4.54
C THR A 118 -11.16 13.60 4.96
N LYS A 119 -11.99 13.00 4.10
CA LYS A 119 -12.69 11.74 4.38
C LYS A 119 -11.73 10.56 4.59
N ILE A 120 -10.62 10.52 3.85
CA ILE A 120 -9.59 9.47 4.00
C ILE A 120 -9.00 9.48 5.42
N PHE A 121 -8.71 10.67 5.95
CA PHE A 121 -8.09 10.83 7.27
C PHE A 121 -9.11 10.70 8.41
N GLU A 122 -10.29 11.30 8.25
CA GLU A 122 -11.36 11.20 9.25
C GLU A 122 -11.85 9.77 9.43
N GLY A 123 -11.96 9.00 8.34
CA GLY A 123 -12.39 7.60 8.39
C GLY A 123 -11.47 6.78 9.29
N PHE A 124 -10.15 6.91 9.10
CA PHE A 124 -9.18 6.25 9.99
C PHE A 124 -9.29 6.74 11.43
N ALA A 125 -9.28 8.06 11.67
CA ALA A 125 -9.23 8.65 13.00
C ALA A 125 -10.47 8.30 13.86
N LYS A 126 -11.65 8.25 13.26
CA LYS A 126 -12.91 7.95 13.96
C LYS A 126 -13.02 6.49 14.41
N ASN A 127 -12.34 5.57 13.73
CA ASN A 127 -12.51 4.13 13.93
C ASN A 127 -11.27 3.47 14.59
N ILE A 128 -10.41 4.27 15.24
CA ILE A 128 -9.24 3.74 15.94
C ILE A 128 -9.68 2.81 17.06
N GLY A 129 -9.23 1.56 17.00
CA GLY A 129 -9.59 0.53 17.99
C GLY A 129 -10.95 -0.14 17.76
N GLU A 130 -11.70 0.27 16.73
CA GLU A 130 -13.02 -0.30 16.41
C GLU A 130 -12.96 -1.39 15.34
N SER A 131 -11.85 -1.47 14.59
CA SER A 131 -11.67 -2.47 13.53
C SER A 131 -11.28 -3.84 14.08
N GLU A 132 -11.73 -4.90 13.41
CA GLU A 132 -11.23 -6.26 13.68
C GLU A 132 -9.71 -6.32 13.55
N TRP A 133 -9.09 -7.15 14.38
CA TRP A 133 -7.64 -7.26 14.42
C TRP A 133 -7.07 -7.64 13.03
N GLY A 134 -6.07 -6.89 12.58
CA GLY A 134 -5.45 -7.09 11.27
C GLY A 134 -6.18 -6.43 10.10
N ASN A 135 -7.34 -5.82 10.34
CA ASN A 135 -8.10 -5.05 9.36
C ASN A 135 -8.03 -3.55 9.65
N ILE A 136 -8.52 -2.75 8.71
CA ILE A 136 -8.72 -1.31 8.88
C ILE A 136 -10.17 -0.96 8.54
N SER A 137 -10.68 0.12 9.13
CA SER A 137 -12.01 0.62 8.77
C SER A 137 -11.97 1.23 7.38
N LEU A 138 -12.84 0.71 6.50
CA LEU A 138 -13.00 1.13 5.11
C LEU A 138 -14.42 1.65 4.92
N SER A 139 -14.56 2.76 4.20
CA SER A 139 -15.86 3.39 3.92
C SER A 139 -16.56 2.83 2.69
N VAL A 140 -15.92 1.90 1.96
CA VAL A 140 -16.53 1.19 0.82
C VAL A 140 -17.63 0.22 1.27
N PRO A 141 -18.60 -0.10 0.37
CA PRO A 141 -19.61 -1.12 0.65
C PRO A 141 -19.00 -2.47 1.06
N ASN A 142 -19.74 -3.25 1.86
CA ASN A 142 -19.22 -4.50 2.43
C ASN A 142 -18.84 -5.53 1.35
N GLU A 143 -19.57 -5.57 0.25
CA GLU A 143 -19.28 -6.40 -0.93
C GLU A 143 -17.96 -6.05 -1.63
N ASN A 144 -17.44 -4.84 -1.40
CA ASN A 144 -16.16 -4.35 -1.92
C ASN A 144 -15.07 -4.30 -0.85
N LYS A 145 -15.29 -4.88 0.34
CA LYS A 145 -14.20 -5.07 1.29
C LYS A 145 -13.31 -6.22 0.83
N PRO A 146 -11.98 -6.07 0.93
CA PRO A 146 -11.05 -7.15 0.61
C PRO A 146 -11.29 -8.34 1.55
N SER A 147 -11.10 -9.53 1.02
CA SER A 147 -11.08 -10.79 1.78
C SER A 147 -9.76 -10.97 2.53
N ILE A 148 -8.69 -10.33 2.05
CA ILE A 148 -7.36 -10.41 2.63
C ILE A 148 -7.20 -9.34 3.72
N LEU A 149 -6.64 -9.75 4.87
CA LEU A 149 -6.31 -8.82 5.95
C LEU A 149 -5.07 -7.99 5.57
N PRO A 150 -5.15 -6.64 5.53
CA PRO A 150 -4.01 -5.79 5.22
C PRO A 150 -2.77 -6.07 6.10
N LEU A 151 -2.94 -6.32 7.41
CA LEU A 151 -1.80 -6.60 8.28
C LEU A 151 -1.05 -7.90 7.89
N GLN A 152 -1.80 -8.92 7.49
CA GLN A 152 -1.26 -10.19 7.00
C GLN A 152 -0.56 -9.99 5.64
N ALA A 153 -1.21 -9.28 4.71
CA ALA A 153 -0.63 -8.97 3.40
C ALA A 153 0.71 -8.24 3.53
N GLY A 154 0.82 -7.29 4.46
CA GLY A 154 2.06 -6.57 4.74
C GLY A 154 3.18 -7.53 5.17
N TYR A 155 2.88 -8.41 6.11
CA TYR A 155 3.84 -9.41 6.59
C TYR A 155 4.30 -10.37 5.49
N GLU A 156 3.35 -10.99 4.77
CA GLU A 156 3.62 -12.06 3.81
C GLU A 156 4.37 -11.56 2.57
N THR A 157 4.12 -10.32 2.15
CA THR A 157 4.76 -9.75 0.95
C THR A 157 6.12 -9.12 1.22
N ARG A 158 6.44 -8.82 2.49
CA ARG A 158 7.63 -8.06 2.87
C ARG A 158 8.92 -8.68 2.35
N LYS A 159 9.08 -9.99 2.56
CA LYS A 159 10.26 -10.73 2.12
C LYS A 159 10.45 -10.63 0.61
N TYR A 160 9.38 -10.80 -0.16
CA TYR A 160 9.44 -10.68 -1.62
C TYR A 160 9.85 -9.26 -2.05
N VAL A 161 9.26 -8.24 -1.46
CA VAL A 161 9.61 -6.85 -1.77
C VAL A 161 11.07 -6.57 -1.47
N ASP A 162 11.57 -7.01 -0.31
CA ASP A 162 12.96 -6.75 0.08
C ASP A 162 13.96 -7.53 -0.78
N ASP A 163 13.73 -8.82 -1.01
CA ASP A 163 14.66 -9.69 -1.74
C ASP A 163 14.62 -9.48 -3.25
N THR A 164 13.48 -9.05 -3.79
CA THR A 164 13.22 -9.08 -5.25
C THR A 164 13.03 -7.69 -5.86
N ILE A 165 12.49 -6.73 -5.09
CA ILE A 165 12.18 -5.39 -5.60
C ILE A 165 13.18 -4.35 -5.07
N ASN A 166 13.57 -4.45 -3.79
CA ASN A 166 14.45 -3.51 -3.12
C ASN A 166 15.94 -3.76 -3.38
N LEU A 167 16.33 -3.69 -4.66
CA LEU A 167 17.68 -4.03 -5.11
C LEU A 167 18.66 -2.85 -5.05
N GLU A 168 18.19 -1.65 -4.70
CA GLU A 168 18.99 -0.41 -4.77
C GLU A 168 18.78 0.53 -3.58
N SER A 169 17.57 1.08 -3.41
CA SER A 169 17.26 1.97 -2.28
C SER A 169 15.77 1.97 -2.00
N ASP A 170 15.39 2.37 -0.78
CA ASP A 170 13.99 2.48 -0.39
C ASP A 170 13.23 3.52 -1.23
N GLU A 171 13.88 4.61 -1.67
CA GLU A 171 13.28 5.61 -2.56
C GLU A 171 13.01 5.04 -3.96
N LYS A 172 13.94 4.24 -4.50
CA LYS A 172 13.74 3.59 -5.80
C LYS A 172 12.63 2.54 -5.71
N THR A 173 12.58 1.80 -4.61
CA THR A 173 11.52 0.84 -4.31
C THR A 173 10.17 1.52 -4.19
N LEU A 174 10.09 2.64 -3.47
CA LEU A 174 8.87 3.44 -3.37
C LEU A 174 8.38 3.88 -4.76
N ARG A 175 9.28 4.33 -5.65
CA ARG A 175 8.92 4.67 -7.04
C ARG A 175 8.35 3.47 -7.81
N ILE A 176 8.95 2.28 -7.66
CA ILE A 176 8.47 1.05 -8.31
C ILE A 176 7.07 0.70 -7.79
N VAL A 177 6.87 0.76 -6.48
CA VAL A 177 5.61 0.44 -5.80
C VAL A 177 4.50 1.43 -6.20
N ILE A 178 4.79 2.74 -6.30
CA ILE A 178 3.84 3.74 -6.83
C ILE A 178 3.46 3.42 -8.27
N ASN A 179 4.43 3.08 -9.13
CA ASN A 179 4.12 2.71 -10.51
C ASN A 179 3.27 1.43 -10.59
N ALA A 180 3.51 0.46 -9.71
CA ALA A 180 2.78 -0.80 -9.67
C ALA A 180 1.31 -0.58 -9.27
N ILE A 181 1.02 0.18 -8.20
CA ILE A 181 -0.37 0.49 -7.82
C ILE A 181 -1.09 1.28 -8.91
N CYS A 182 -0.41 2.24 -9.57
CA CYS A 182 -1.00 2.98 -10.69
C CYS A 182 -1.38 2.05 -11.84
N ARG A 183 -0.53 1.05 -12.14
CA ARG A 183 -0.79 0.08 -13.19
C ARG A 183 -1.97 -0.84 -12.84
N ILE A 184 -2.03 -1.36 -11.62
CA ILE A 184 -3.17 -2.18 -11.17
C ILE A 184 -4.48 -1.37 -11.25
N LEU A 185 -4.48 -0.12 -10.78
CA LEU A 185 -5.64 0.78 -10.88
C LEU A 185 -6.10 1.00 -12.33
N ILE A 186 -5.16 1.19 -13.26
CA ILE A 186 -5.48 1.37 -14.68
C ILE A 186 -5.99 0.07 -15.31
N ASP A 187 -5.35 -1.06 -15.03
CA ASP A 187 -5.67 -2.37 -15.60
C ASP A 187 -7.05 -2.86 -15.14
N THR A 188 -7.46 -2.50 -13.92
CA THR A 188 -8.69 -2.98 -13.27
C THR A 188 -9.87 -2.00 -13.33
N LYS A 189 -9.69 -0.82 -13.94
CA LYS A 189 -10.71 0.25 -13.95
C LYS A 189 -12.05 -0.12 -14.61
N MET A 190 -12.07 -1.17 -15.44
CA MET A 190 -13.30 -1.68 -16.07
C MET A 190 -13.98 -2.77 -15.25
N ALA A 191 -13.30 -3.33 -14.24
CA ALA A 191 -13.78 -4.43 -13.42
C ALA A 191 -14.31 -3.97 -12.06
N LEU A 192 -13.84 -2.83 -11.54
CA LEU A 192 -14.30 -2.23 -10.29
C LEU A 192 -14.64 -0.75 -10.51
N ASP A 193 -15.72 -0.28 -9.88
CA ASP A 193 -16.08 1.15 -9.92
C ASP A 193 -14.91 2.00 -9.45
N SER A 194 -14.59 3.05 -10.22
CA SER A 194 -13.39 3.85 -10.00
C SER A 194 -13.42 4.60 -8.67
N SER A 195 -14.59 5.03 -8.20
CA SER A 195 -14.72 5.71 -6.90
C SER A 195 -14.50 4.75 -5.73
N ILE A 196 -14.95 3.50 -5.88
CA ILE A 196 -14.70 2.43 -4.91
C ILE A 196 -13.22 2.08 -4.88
N ALA A 197 -12.62 1.83 -6.04
CA ALA A 197 -11.20 1.47 -6.16
C ALA A 197 -10.28 2.54 -5.55
N LEU A 198 -10.51 3.82 -5.86
CA LEU A 198 -9.68 4.91 -5.34
C LEU A 198 -9.90 5.14 -3.84
N THR A 199 -11.15 5.07 -3.36
CA THR A 199 -11.44 5.14 -1.91
C THR A 199 -10.69 4.02 -1.18
N LEU A 200 -10.81 2.78 -1.65
CA LEU A 200 -10.14 1.62 -1.08
C LEU A 200 -8.61 1.83 -1.02
N VAL A 201 -7.98 2.22 -2.14
CA VAL A 201 -6.54 2.40 -2.21
C VAL A 201 -6.04 3.47 -1.23
N PHE A 202 -6.67 4.65 -1.22
CA PHE A 202 -6.18 5.75 -0.40
C PHE A 202 -6.46 5.54 1.09
N GLU A 203 -7.59 4.94 1.45
CA GLU A 203 -7.88 4.55 2.84
C GLU A 203 -6.91 3.48 3.32
N ILE A 204 -6.59 2.46 2.51
CA ILE A 204 -5.60 1.44 2.88
C ILE A 204 -4.21 2.03 3.04
N ILE A 205 -3.74 2.86 2.10
CA ILE A 205 -2.44 3.51 2.24
C ILE A 205 -2.38 4.35 3.52
N ASN A 206 -3.42 5.16 3.78
CA ASN A 206 -3.48 6.01 4.97
C ASN A 206 -3.51 5.19 6.28
N GLY A 207 -4.40 4.20 6.35
CA GLY A 207 -4.59 3.39 7.55
C GLY A 207 -3.39 2.50 7.85
N MET A 208 -2.90 1.74 6.86
CA MET A 208 -1.79 0.81 7.08
C MET A 208 -0.47 1.51 7.31
N SER A 209 -0.25 2.71 6.76
CA SER A 209 0.99 3.46 7.05
C SER A 209 1.03 3.98 8.47
N LYS A 210 -0.12 3.97 9.17
CA LYS A 210 -0.30 4.38 10.57
C LYS A 210 -0.70 3.21 11.47
N THR A 211 -0.40 1.98 11.05
CA THR A 211 -0.72 0.78 11.82
C THR A 211 0.58 0.05 12.13
N ALA A 212 0.74 -0.33 13.41
CA ALA A 212 1.84 -1.17 13.84
C ALA A 212 1.85 -2.48 13.07
N THR A 213 2.94 -2.75 12.37
CA THR A 213 3.07 -3.92 11.50
C THR A 213 3.18 -5.21 12.30
N MET A 214 2.95 -6.34 11.63
CA MET A 214 3.29 -7.63 12.18
C MET A 214 4.79 -7.91 11.98
N THR A 215 5.50 -8.25 13.06
CA THR A 215 6.95 -8.57 13.05
C THR A 215 7.19 -10.07 13.20
N ASP A 216 8.38 -10.55 12.83
CA ASP A 216 8.73 -11.96 13.00
C ASP A 216 8.71 -12.41 14.47
N GLU A 217 9.11 -11.52 15.38
CA GLU A 217 9.06 -11.77 16.82
C GLU A 217 7.61 -11.97 17.28
N LYS A 218 6.69 -11.08 16.87
CA LYS A 218 5.28 -11.18 17.21
C LYS A 218 4.56 -12.35 16.54
N MET A 219 4.97 -12.73 15.33
CA MET A 219 4.44 -13.95 14.70
C MET A 219 4.85 -15.21 15.45
N LYS A 220 6.11 -15.29 15.92
CA LYS A 220 6.57 -16.43 16.73
C LYS A 220 5.83 -16.50 18.07
N GLU A 221 5.62 -15.36 18.72
CA GLU A 221 4.81 -15.31 19.95
C GLU A 221 3.38 -15.82 19.69
N LEU A 222 2.72 -15.34 18.62
CA LEU A 222 1.36 -15.75 18.25
C LEU A 222 1.27 -17.25 17.94
N GLN A 223 2.24 -17.81 17.21
CA GLN A 223 2.30 -19.25 16.92
C GLN A 223 2.44 -20.08 18.20
N ALA A 224 3.31 -19.65 19.12
CA ALA A 224 3.49 -20.33 20.40
C ALA A 224 2.27 -20.24 21.34
N GLU A 225 1.38 -19.26 21.15
CA GLU A 225 0.10 -19.18 21.86
C GLU A 225 -0.95 -20.11 21.25
N ILE A 226 -0.97 -20.29 19.93
CA ILE A 226 -1.91 -21.21 19.24
C ILE A 226 -1.58 -22.68 19.54
N GLU A 227 -0.31 -23.01 19.76
CA GLU A 227 0.15 -24.36 20.08
C GLU A 227 -0.06 -24.79 21.55
N LYS A 228 -0.53 -23.88 22.42
CA LYS A 228 -0.85 -24.16 23.83
C LYS A 228 -2.31 -24.53 24.02
#